data_AF-A0A2T5J5F3-F1
#
_entry.id   AF-A0A2T5J5F3-F1
#
_cell.length_a   1.000
_cell.length_b   1.000
_cell.length_c   1.000
_cell.angle_alpha   90.00
_cell.angle_beta   90.00
_cell.angle_gamma   90.00
#
_symmetry.space_group_name_H-M   'P 1'
#
loop_
_entity.id
_entity.type
_entity.pdbx_description
1 polymer ?
#
loop_
_entity_poly.entity_id
_entity_poly.type
_entity_poly.pdbx_seq_one_letter_code
_entity_poly.pdbx_strand_id
1 'polypeptide(L)'
;MSMYPTESDHPAYHRPDYFPAYCKFLYYGGDSTASIDPNVRIFNKVGDSYGYDIDNAYIVNFKTGAEFLLSAVVQSNEDGIYNDNKYEYTTVCLPFLKNLARVLMQYEQSRLKEHRPNLKRYRFTY
;
A
#
# COMPACT_ATOMS: atom_id res chain seq x y z
N MET A 1 2.33 8.85 4.64
CA MET A 1 3.64 8.27 4.99
C MET A 1 4.21 7.56 3.77
N SER A 2 5.45 7.83 3.37
CA SER A 2 6.09 7.27 2.16
C SER A 2 7.40 6.55 2.39
N MET A 3 8.10 6.91 3.45
CA MET A 3 9.25 6.18 3.97
C MET A 3 8.81 4.79 4.42
N TYR A 4 9.61 3.77 4.09
CA TYR A 4 9.49 2.44 4.65
C TYR A 4 10.15 2.40 6.03
N PRO A 5 9.74 1.52 6.95
CA PRO A 5 10.37 1.47 8.28
C PRO A 5 11.88 1.27 8.21
N THR A 6 12.37 0.42 7.30
CA THR A 6 13.80 0.14 7.10
C THR A 6 14.58 1.26 6.43
N GLU A 7 13.91 2.35 6.02
CA GLU A 7 14.55 3.57 5.51
C GLU A 7 14.69 4.65 6.62
N SER A 8 14.19 4.39 7.84
CA SER A 8 14.30 5.32 8.96
C SER A 8 15.59 5.09 9.73
N ASP A 9 16.41 6.14 9.86
CA ASP A 9 17.63 6.11 10.68
C ASP A 9 17.34 6.37 12.17
N HIS A 10 16.37 7.24 12.50
CA HIS A 10 16.03 7.55 13.88
C HIS A 10 14.52 7.84 14.09
N PRO A 11 13.81 7.03 14.90
CA PRO A 11 14.25 5.72 15.40
C PRO A 11 14.48 4.73 14.26
N ALA A 12 15.41 3.80 14.45
CA ALA A 12 15.66 2.72 13.51
C ALA A 12 14.64 1.58 13.73
N TYR A 13 14.12 1.03 12.63
CA TYR A 13 13.16 -0.06 12.65
C TYR A 13 13.70 -1.28 11.90
N HIS A 14 13.61 -2.45 12.55
CA HIS A 14 14.21 -3.67 12.05
C HIS A 14 13.19 -4.81 11.93
N ARG A 15 13.52 -5.77 11.06
CA ARG A 15 12.83 -7.06 10.99
C ARG A 15 13.05 -7.86 12.29
N PRO A 16 12.12 -8.75 12.68
CA PRO A 16 10.89 -9.10 11.96
C PRO A 16 9.73 -8.12 12.19
N ASP A 17 9.79 -7.32 13.24
CA ASP A 17 8.67 -6.48 13.70
C ASP A 17 8.28 -5.42 12.67
N TYR A 18 9.28 -4.81 12.02
CA TYR A 18 9.09 -3.76 11.04
C TYR A 18 9.76 -4.13 9.72
N PHE A 19 8.94 -4.57 8.78
CA PHE A 19 9.36 -4.90 7.42
C PHE A 19 8.96 -3.79 6.44
N PRO A 20 9.57 -3.72 5.24
CA PRO A 20 9.33 -2.60 4.32
C PRO A 20 7.88 -2.37 3.92
N ALA A 21 7.10 -3.44 3.70
CA ALA A 21 5.68 -3.34 3.35
C ALA A 21 4.75 -3.12 4.56
N TYR A 22 5.29 -2.92 5.76
CA TYR A 22 4.48 -2.64 6.95
C TYR A 22 3.65 -1.36 6.73
N CYS A 23 2.35 -1.42 7.03
CA CYS A 23 1.37 -0.37 6.70
C CYS A 23 1.31 0.03 5.21
N LYS A 24 1.66 -0.87 4.28
CA LYS A 24 1.44 -0.71 2.82
C LYS A 24 0.40 -1.72 2.34
N PHE A 25 -0.87 -1.45 2.64
CA PHE A 25 -1.95 -2.40 2.37
C PHE A 25 -2.31 -2.44 0.88
N LEU A 26 -2.48 -1.28 0.25
CA LEU A 26 -2.54 -1.21 -1.21
C LEU A 26 -1.18 -1.59 -1.80
N TYR A 27 -1.22 -2.37 -2.88
CA TYR A 27 -0.07 -2.82 -3.70
C TYR A 27 0.83 -3.89 -3.09
N TYR A 28 1.06 -3.87 -1.76
CA TYR A 28 1.86 -4.88 -1.06
C TYR A 28 1.07 -5.74 -0.07
N GLY A 29 -0.14 -5.34 0.36
CA GLY A 29 -0.98 -6.14 1.25
C GLY A 29 -0.43 -6.29 2.66
N GLY A 30 0.45 -5.38 3.12
CA GLY A 30 1.08 -5.55 4.44
C GLY A 30 1.95 -6.81 4.55
N ASP A 31 2.40 -7.37 3.42
CA ASP A 31 3.08 -8.67 3.35
C ASP A 31 4.55 -8.58 3.79
N SER A 32 4.90 -9.27 4.88
CA SER A 32 6.26 -9.27 5.44
C SER A 32 7.32 -9.88 4.52
N THR A 33 6.89 -10.65 3.53
CA THR A 33 7.74 -11.31 2.53
C THR A 33 7.84 -10.53 1.22
N ALA A 34 7.12 -9.41 1.09
CA ALA A 34 7.10 -8.62 -0.13
C ALA A 34 8.49 -8.16 -0.56
N SER A 35 8.83 -8.42 -1.81
CA SER A 35 9.94 -7.76 -2.50
C SER A 35 9.51 -6.37 -2.96
N ILE A 36 10.21 -5.34 -2.49
CA ILE A 36 9.90 -3.95 -2.78
C ILE A 36 10.50 -3.57 -4.14
N ASP A 37 9.68 -3.01 -5.01
CA ASP A 37 10.14 -2.47 -6.29
C ASP A 37 10.67 -1.06 -6.04
N PRO A 38 11.97 -0.78 -6.27
CA PRO A 38 12.55 0.54 -6.03
C PRO A 38 11.94 1.65 -6.91
N ASN A 39 11.25 1.29 -8.00
CA ASN A 39 10.57 2.24 -8.86
C ASN A 39 9.17 2.60 -8.35
N VAL A 40 8.60 1.83 -7.42
CA VAL A 40 7.27 2.08 -6.89
C VAL A 40 7.37 2.73 -5.52
N ARG A 41 6.62 3.83 -5.34
CA ARG A 41 6.52 4.52 -4.06
C ARG A 41 5.05 4.76 -3.73
N ILE A 42 4.72 4.52 -2.46
CA ILE A 42 3.35 4.58 -1.93
C ILE A 42 3.32 5.59 -0.79
N PHE A 43 2.61 6.69 -1.00
CA PHE A 43 2.35 7.72 -0.02
C PHE A 43 0.96 7.47 0.57
N ASN A 44 0.89 6.93 1.78
CA ASN A 44 -0.39 6.48 2.29
C ASN A 44 -0.66 6.76 3.77
N LYS A 45 -1.92 6.59 4.14
CA LYS A 45 -2.39 6.51 5.53
C LYS A 45 -3.39 5.37 5.62
N VAL A 46 -3.07 4.41 6.49
CA VAL A 46 -3.88 3.22 6.75
C VAL A 46 -4.69 3.37 8.04
N GLY A 47 -5.69 2.51 8.18
CA GLY A 47 -6.36 2.19 9.43
C GLY A 47 -6.99 0.79 9.36
N ASP A 48 -6.97 0.10 10.49
CA ASP A 48 -7.49 -1.26 10.65
C ASP A 48 -8.26 -1.36 11.97
N SER A 49 -9.54 -1.72 11.91
CA SER A 49 -10.37 -1.90 13.11
C SER A 49 -11.71 -2.54 12.80
N TYR A 50 -12.23 -3.35 13.72
CA TYR A 50 -13.60 -3.90 13.64
C TYR A 50 -13.94 -4.59 12.30
N GLY A 51 -12.98 -5.31 11.72
CA GLY A 51 -13.12 -5.99 10.44
C GLY A 51 -12.86 -5.13 9.21
N TYR A 52 -12.54 -3.84 9.37
CA TYR A 52 -12.24 -2.93 8.27
C TYR A 52 -10.73 -2.77 8.08
N ASP A 53 -10.25 -2.92 6.84
CA ASP A 53 -8.96 -2.40 6.39
C ASP A 53 -9.17 -1.22 5.44
N ILE A 54 -8.47 -0.13 5.73
CA ILE A 54 -8.54 1.13 4.99
C ILE A 54 -7.14 1.52 4.53
N ASP A 55 -7.04 1.97 3.29
CA ASP A 55 -5.81 2.60 2.80
C ASP A 55 -6.14 3.72 1.81
N ASN A 56 -5.57 4.90 2.09
CA ASN A 56 -5.66 6.09 1.27
C ASN A 56 -4.26 6.36 0.71
N ALA A 57 -4.05 6.06 -0.57
CA ALA A 57 -2.73 6.05 -1.15
C ALA A 57 -2.64 6.90 -2.42
N TYR A 58 -1.55 7.66 -2.51
CA TYR A 58 -0.99 8.10 -3.77
C TYR A 58 0.13 7.13 -4.16
N ILE A 59 -0.02 6.43 -5.29
CA ILE A 59 0.92 5.40 -5.74
C ILE A 59 1.57 5.88 -7.03
N VAL A 60 2.90 5.84 -7.07
CA VAL A 60 3.69 6.25 -8.24
C VAL A 60 4.62 5.13 -8.69
N ASN A 61 4.75 4.96 -10.00
CA ASN A 61 5.83 4.19 -10.61
C ASN A 61 6.74 5.15 -11.40
N PHE A 62 7.91 5.38 -10.83
CA PHE A 62 8.92 6.30 -11.33
C PHE A 62 9.56 5.90 -12.66
N LYS A 63 9.49 4.62 -13.04
CA LYS A 63 10.04 4.12 -14.30
C LYS A 63 9.09 4.37 -15.46
N THR A 64 7.80 4.12 -15.26
CA THR A 64 6.78 4.26 -16.32
C THR A 64 6.09 5.63 -16.32
N GLY A 65 6.20 6.38 -15.22
CA GLY A 65 5.44 7.61 -14.99
C GLY A 65 3.95 7.35 -14.69
N ALA A 66 3.56 6.09 -14.44
CA ALA A 66 2.21 5.76 -14.00
C ALA A 66 2.01 6.24 -12.55
N GLU A 67 0.84 6.80 -12.28
CA GLU A 67 0.47 7.31 -10.95
C GLU A 67 -1.03 7.41 -10.84
N PHE A 68 -1.54 7.23 -9.62
CA PHE A 68 -2.95 7.39 -9.30
C PHE A 68 -3.16 7.58 -7.80
N LEU A 69 -4.28 8.23 -7.47
CA LEU A 69 -4.84 8.28 -6.13
C LEU A 69 -5.88 7.16 -5.99
N LEU A 70 -5.84 6.44 -4.88
CA LEU A 70 -6.79 5.39 -4.57
C LEU A 70 -7.12 5.43 -3.08
N SER A 71 -8.41 5.43 -2.76
CA SER A 71 -8.94 5.17 -1.44
C SER A 71 -9.77 3.91 -1.51
N ALA A 72 -9.50 2.96 -0.61
CA ALA A 72 -10.25 1.72 -0.52
C ALA A 72 -10.57 1.41 0.95
N VAL A 73 -11.78 0.91 1.18
CA VAL A 73 -12.26 0.36 2.45
C VAL A 73 -12.78 -1.03 2.14
N VAL A 74 -12.26 -2.04 2.82
CA VAL A 74 -12.70 -3.43 2.67
C VAL A 74 -13.08 -3.94 4.05
N GLN A 75 -14.20 -4.66 4.12
CA GLN A 75 -14.66 -5.28 5.36
C GLN A 75 -14.60 -6.80 5.25
N SER A 76 -14.06 -7.42 6.30
CA SER A 76 -14.13 -8.84 6.60
C SER A 76 -14.73 -9.01 7.99
N ASN A 77 -15.92 -9.59 8.06
CA ASN A 77 -16.63 -9.88 9.30
C ASN A 77 -17.68 -10.98 9.01
N GLU A 78 -17.20 -12.19 8.70
CA GLU A 78 -18.07 -13.27 8.23
C GLU A 78 -19.11 -13.70 9.29
N ASP A 79 -18.74 -13.73 10.57
CA ASP A 79 -19.66 -14.11 11.65
C ASP A 79 -20.58 -12.96 12.13
N GLY A 80 -20.30 -11.73 11.69
CA GLY A 80 -21.08 -10.54 12.00
C GLY A 80 -20.88 -10.00 13.42
N ILE A 81 -19.92 -10.53 14.20
CA ILE A 81 -19.69 -10.17 15.59
C ILE A 81 -18.57 -9.13 15.67
N TYR A 82 -18.92 -7.91 16.07
CA TYR A 82 -17.92 -6.89 16.32
C TYR A 82 -17.25 -7.07 17.69
N ASN A 83 -15.97 -6.70 17.73
CA ASN A 83 -15.13 -6.64 18.93
C ASN A 83 -14.76 -7.99 19.56
N ASP A 84 -14.74 -9.08 18.79
CA ASP A 84 -14.33 -10.40 19.26
C ASP A 84 -12.93 -10.84 18.77
N ASN A 85 -12.28 -9.98 17.97
CA ASN A 85 -10.99 -10.17 17.32
C ASN A 85 -10.95 -11.28 16.24
N LYS A 86 -12.11 -11.71 15.72
CA LYS A 86 -12.19 -12.66 14.61
C LYS A 86 -12.55 -11.94 13.32
N TYR A 87 -11.54 -11.66 12.51
CA TYR A 87 -11.73 -11.02 11.21
C TYR A 87 -10.77 -11.61 10.17
N GLU A 88 -11.22 -11.65 8.92
CA GLU A 88 -10.49 -12.24 7.80
C GLU A 88 -9.51 -11.23 7.13
N TYR A 89 -8.80 -10.42 7.93
CA TYR A 89 -7.88 -9.40 7.40
C TYR A 89 -6.82 -10.01 6.47
N THR A 90 -6.16 -11.08 6.93
CA THR A 90 -5.02 -11.71 6.23
C THR A 90 -5.44 -12.56 5.03
N THR A 91 -6.66 -13.09 5.04
CA THR A 91 -7.17 -14.00 4.02
C THR A 91 -8.07 -13.32 3.00
N VAL A 92 -8.72 -12.19 3.35
CA VAL A 92 -9.66 -11.46 2.48
C VAL A 92 -9.19 -10.03 2.21
N CYS A 93 -9.12 -9.17 3.23
CA CYS A 93 -8.91 -7.73 3.03
C CYS A 93 -7.55 -7.38 2.42
N LEU A 94 -6.46 -7.82 3.05
CA LEU A 94 -5.10 -7.51 2.61
C LEU A 94 -4.79 -8.09 1.22
N PRO A 95 -5.14 -9.35 0.87
CA PRO A 95 -5.01 -9.85 -0.49
C PRO A 95 -5.83 -9.07 -1.52
N PHE A 96 -7.05 -8.65 -1.18
CA PHE A 96 -7.88 -7.85 -2.07
C PHE A 96 -7.25 -6.49 -2.34
N LEU A 97 -6.84 -5.75 -1.31
CA LEU A 97 -6.19 -4.44 -1.44
C LEU A 97 -4.89 -4.51 -2.25
N LYS A 98 -4.08 -5.56 -2.01
CA LYS A 98 -2.85 -5.83 -2.78
C LYS A 98 -3.15 -5.96 -4.27
N ASN A 99 -4.13 -6.77 -4.62
CA ASN A 99 -4.46 -7.06 -6.01
C ASN A 99 -5.17 -5.89 -6.70
N LEU A 100 -6.07 -5.19 -6.00
CA LEU A 100 -6.77 -4.00 -6.51
C LEU A 100 -5.77 -2.95 -7.02
N ALA A 101 -4.80 -2.57 -6.19
CA ALA A 101 -3.81 -1.56 -6.57
C ALA A 101 -2.88 -2.05 -7.70
N ARG A 102 -2.55 -3.35 -7.73
CA ARG A 102 -1.70 -3.92 -8.79
C ARG A 102 -2.40 -3.93 -10.15
N VAL A 103 -3.68 -4.29 -10.19
CA VAL A 103 -4.49 -4.23 -11.42
C VAL A 103 -4.61 -2.79 -11.92
N LEU A 104 -4.87 -1.83 -11.02
CA LEU A 104 -4.91 -0.41 -11.39
C LEU A 104 -3.56 0.11 -11.88
N MET A 105 -2.44 -0.32 -11.26
CA MET A 105 -1.11 0.02 -11.76
C MET A 105 -0.85 -0.53 -13.16
N GLN A 106 -1.22 -1.79 -13.43
CA GLN A 106 -1.10 -2.39 -14.77
C GLN A 106 -1.90 -1.60 -15.80
N TYR A 107 -3.13 -1.21 -15.46
CA TYR A 107 -3.96 -0.37 -16.31
C TYR A 107 -3.31 1.00 -16.56
N GLU A 108 -2.90 1.72 -15.51
CA GLU A 108 -2.29 3.05 -15.61
C GLU A 108 -0.95 3.06 -16.33
N GLN A 109 -0.21 1.94 -16.34
CA GLN A 109 1.01 1.77 -17.15
C GLN A 109 0.71 1.65 -18.65
N SER A 110 -0.42 1.05 -19.02
CA SER A 110 -0.84 0.89 -20.43
C SER A 110 -1.61 2.09 -20.97
N ARG A 111 -2.18 2.91 -20.08
CA ARG A 111 -3.02 4.05 -20.43
C ARG A 111 -2.21 5.14 -21.16
N LEU A 112 -2.67 5.50 -22.36
CA LEU A 112 -2.15 6.68 -23.06
C LEU A 112 -2.52 7.95 -22.29
N LYS A 113 -1.51 8.75 -21.94
CA LYS A 113 -1.68 10.05 -21.28
C LYS A 113 -1.21 11.15 -22.21
N GLU A 114 -2.11 12.07 -22.56
CA GLU A 114 -1.79 13.27 -23.32
C GLU A 114 -0.76 14.13 -22.57
N HIS A 115 -0.91 14.21 -21.24
CA HIS A 115 0.00 14.92 -20.36
C HIS A 115 0.67 13.96 -19.39
N ARG A 116 2.00 13.88 -19.46
CA ARG A 116 2.80 13.10 -18.52
C ARG A 116 3.03 13.89 -17.22
N PRO A 117 2.90 13.24 -16.05
CA PRO A 117 3.12 13.91 -14.78
C PRO A 117 4.60 14.18 -14.55
N ASN A 118 4.91 15.32 -13.94
CA ASN A 118 6.25 15.61 -13.44
C ASN A 118 6.39 15.06 -12.00
N LEU A 119 6.99 13.88 -11.87
CA LEU A 119 7.13 13.18 -10.59
C LEU A 119 8.39 13.55 -9.80
N LYS A 120 9.21 14.51 -10.26
CA LYS A 120 10.50 14.85 -9.62
C LYS A 120 10.34 15.20 -8.14
N ARG A 121 9.28 15.95 -7.78
CA ARG A 121 9.02 16.37 -6.40
C ARG A 121 8.68 15.22 -5.44
N TYR A 122 8.41 14.03 -5.96
CA TYR A 122 8.04 12.85 -5.17
C TYR A 122 9.20 11.87 -4.99
N ARG A 123 10.39 12.16 -5.54
CA ARG A 123 11.60 11.38 -5.27
C ARG A 123 12.28 11.94 -4.04
N PHE A 124 12.20 11.19 -2.95
CA PHE A 124 12.83 11.53 -1.68
C PHE A 124 14.06 10.66 -1.47
N THR A 125 15.08 11.24 -0.86
CA THR A 125 16.11 10.52 -0.12
C THR A 125 15.66 10.51 1.33
N TYR A 126 15.56 9.32 1.90
CA TYR A 126 15.21 9.12 3.31
C TYR A 126 16.48 8.89 4.11
#